data_AF-B4X1T9-F1
#
_entry.id   AF-B4X1T9-F1
#
_cell.length_a   1.000
_cell.length_b   1.000
_cell.length_c   1.000
_cell.angle_alpha   90.00
_cell.angle_beta   90.00
_cell.angle_gamma   90.00
#
_symmetry.space_group_name_H-M   'P 1'
#
loop_
_entity.id
_entity.type
_entity.pdbx_description
1 polymer ?
#
loop_
_entity_poly.entity_id
_entity_poly.type
_entity_poly.pdbx_seq_one_letter_code
_entity_poly.pdbx_strand_id
1 'polypeptide(L)'
;MFMFRWCSTLSLLASLLLPLPAHSDDTSNTLSQLRADLSQGQLDVLLQRQDIVPLPASTIKPWVQAQPIDRFAITGFNESDSRFAARVRLHFPGGGISFLRLEGTPATPYTLTDWYDYSSGLRLTALLKEGRWLQSEGGKAFLEALGESPNEARVANLAEGRSAALTLWLTQCLGKPCERIAATHQLESEQPMIWLLRRAIASGDTDQYRQQHDALLGALGDDAYLWWLEGQYALEFQQCGWLAAPLRDAWQRHEDELLLADVALQCTLNHTPEQTAFGTALTRQLSVATIMDSVKAFFAAHSRPVPQSWQLWGQTSLSPILPADQE
;
A
#
# COMPACT_ATOMS: atom_id res chain seq x y z
N MET A 1 -8.02 17.83 -13.05
CA MET A 1 -8.99 17.94 -11.95
C MET A 1 -9.88 16.71 -11.99
N PHE A 2 -9.41 15.62 -11.39
CA PHE A 2 -10.22 14.41 -11.13
C PHE A 2 -10.12 14.17 -9.62
N MET A 3 -10.88 14.96 -8.86
CA MET A 3 -11.28 14.52 -7.53
C MET A 3 -12.33 13.44 -7.77
N PHE A 4 -11.90 12.20 -7.98
CA PHE A 4 -12.78 11.09 -7.67
C PHE A 4 -12.92 11.12 -6.15
N ARG A 5 -14.04 11.68 -5.72
CA ARG A 5 -14.52 11.64 -4.36
C ARG A 5 -14.99 10.20 -4.14
N TRP A 6 -14.02 9.31 -3.88
CA TRP A 6 -14.32 7.96 -3.44
C TRP A 6 -15.16 8.12 -2.18
N CYS A 7 -16.41 7.70 -2.24
CA CYS A 7 -17.22 7.53 -1.04
C CYS A 7 -16.58 6.40 -0.25
N SER A 8 -15.56 6.73 0.53
CA SER A 8 -15.16 5.92 1.67
C SER A 8 -16.38 5.87 2.58
N THR A 9 -17.19 4.82 2.44
CA THR A 9 -18.21 4.48 3.42
C THR A 9 -17.49 4.06 4.69
N LEU A 10 -17.13 5.07 5.49
CA LEU A 10 -16.64 5.03 6.86
C LEU A 10 -17.73 4.48 7.81
N SER A 11 -18.34 3.34 7.45
CA SER A 11 -19.40 2.68 8.25
C SER A 11 -18.91 1.41 8.94
N LEU A 12 -17.67 0.97 8.69
CA LEU A 12 -17.07 -0.21 9.34
C LEU A 12 -16.18 0.11 10.56
N LEU A 13 -16.06 1.38 10.98
CA LEU A 13 -15.03 1.80 11.95
C LEU A 13 -15.54 2.32 13.31
N ALA A 14 -16.79 2.03 13.69
CA ALA A 14 -17.35 2.60 14.92
C ALA A 14 -17.34 1.68 16.16
N SER A 15 -16.66 0.53 16.18
CA SER A 15 -16.63 -0.30 17.39
C SER A 15 -15.36 -1.12 17.54
N LEU A 16 -14.77 -1.03 18.75
CA LEU A 16 -13.71 -1.86 19.35
C LEU A 16 -12.27 -1.32 19.26
N LEU A 17 -12.05 -0.19 19.93
CA LEU A 17 -10.76 0.09 20.59
C LEU A 17 -10.74 -0.68 21.92
N LEU A 18 -10.07 -1.84 21.96
CA LEU A 18 -9.61 -2.44 23.21
C LEU A 18 -8.11 -2.77 23.06
N PRO A 19 -7.24 -2.24 23.92
CA PRO A 19 -5.83 -2.62 23.93
C PRO A 19 -5.72 -4.00 24.59
N LEU A 20 -5.29 -5.01 23.83
CA LEU A 20 -4.80 -6.25 24.41
C LEU A 20 -3.36 -6.02 24.92
N PRO A 21 -3.00 -6.54 26.11
CA PRO A 21 -1.69 -6.33 26.69
C PRO A 21 -0.62 -7.08 25.90
N ALA A 22 0.45 -6.35 25.53
CA ALA A 22 1.62 -6.90 24.86
C ALA A 22 2.29 -7.98 25.73
N HIS A 23 2.49 -9.16 25.16
CA HIS A 23 3.39 -10.17 25.72
C HIS A 23 4.83 -9.65 25.64
N SER A 24 5.51 -9.64 26.78
CA SER A 24 6.93 -9.29 26.89
C SER A 24 7.79 -10.47 26.48
N ASP A 25 8.13 -10.55 25.20
CA ASP A 25 9.24 -11.38 24.72
C ASP A 25 10.45 -10.49 24.42
N ASP A 26 11.63 -11.04 24.69
CA ASP A 26 12.98 -10.49 24.55
C ASP A 26 13.12 -9.61 23.30
N THR A 27 12.78 -8.33 23.44
CA THR A 27 12.60 -7.46 22.28
C THR A 27 13.98 -6.93 21.92
N SER A 28 14.47 -7.23 20.70
CA SER A 28 15.68 -6.61 20.18
C SER A 28 15.68 -5.10 20.49
N ASN A 29 16.80 -4.61 21.01
CA ASN A 29 16.98 -3.18 21.27
C ASN A 29 16.84 -2.37 19.98
N THR A 30 17.39 -2.87 18.86
CA THR A 30 17.25 -2.28 17.52
C THR A 30 15.77 -2.20 17.11
N LEU A 31 15.02 -3.29 17.25
CA LEU A 31 13.58 -3.32 16.92
C LEU A 31 12.77 -2.37 17.80
N SER A 32 13.11 -2.28 19.09
CA SER A 32 12.44 -1.39 20.04
C SER A 32 12.69 0.08 19.69
N GLN A 33 13.93 0.45 19.36
CA GLN A 33 14.26 1.80 18.89
C GLN A 33 13.57 2.12 17.56
N LEU A 34 13.56 1.18 16.60
CA LEU A 34 12.89 1.38 15.32
C LEU A 34 11.38 1.62 15.48
N ARG A 35 10.73 0.88 16.37
CA ARG A 35 9.32 1.11 16.73
C ARG A 35 9.10 2.47 17.38
N ALA A 36 9.99 2.88 18.29
CA ALA A 36 9.92 4.18 18.93
C ALA A 36 10.05 5.32 17.91
N ASP A 37 11.00 5.23 16.98
CA ASP A 37 11.18 6.23 15.93
C ASP A 37 9.98 6.28 14.97
N LEU A 38 9.47 5.13 14.51
CA LEU A 38 8.25 5.05 13.67
C LEU A 38 7.00 5.61 14.37
N SER A 39 6.89 5.43 15.70
CA SER A 39 5.75 5.91 16.50
C SER A 39 5.69 7.43 16.62
N GLN A 40 6.75 8.16 16.27
CA GLN A 40 6.72 9.62 16.20
C GLN A 40 5.88 10.15 15.03
N GLY A 41 5.43 9.26 14.13
CA GLY A 41 4.48 9.59 13.08
C GLY A 41 5.10 10.33 11.89
N GLN A 42 6.44 10.37 11.78
CA GLN A 42 7.15 11.01 10.67
C GLN A 42 8.40 10.19 10.28
N LEU A 43 8.69 10.13 8.97
CA LEU A 43 9.85 9.39 8.46
C LEU A 43 11.18 10.11 8.66
N ASP A 44 11.18 11.43 8.90
CA ASP A 44 12.39 12.22 9.05
C ASP A 44 13.25 11.77 10.23
N VAL A 45 12.62 11.29 11.31
CA VAL A 45 13.31 10.69 12.48
C VAL A 45 14.14 9.48 12.06
N LEU A 46 13.61 8.61 11.19
CA LEU A 46 14.36 7.46 10.67
C LEU A 46 15.54 7.88 9.80
N LEU A 47 15.38 8.96 9.04
CA LEU A 47 16.45 9.49 8.18
C LEU A 47 17.58 10.12 9.01
N GLN A 48 17.27 10.63 10.21
CA GLN A 48 18.30 11.10 11.15
C GLN A 48 19.20 9.97 11.68
N ARG A 49 18.78 8.69 11.52
CA ARG A 49 19.59 7.52 11.89
C ARG A 49 20.60 7.12 10.82
N GLN A 50 20.74 7.87 9.72
CA GLN A 50 21.65 7.53 8.63
C GLN A 50 23.06 8.06 8.89
N ASP A 51 24.08 7.23 8.62
CA ASP A 51 25.50 7.63 8.68
C ASP A 51 26.11 7.87 7.27
N ILE A 52 25.31 7.66 6.21
CA ILE A 52 25.80 7.80 4.83
C ILE A 52 25.66 9.25 4.34
N VAL A 53 26.66 10.06 4.69
CA VAL A 53 27.14 11.29 4.02
C VAL A 53 26.18 12.49 3.98
N PRO A 54 26.64 13.72 4.32
CA PRO A 54 25.83 14.91 4.49
C PRO A 54 25.26 15.41 3.15
N LEU A 55 24.10 14.90 2.77
CA LEU A 55 23.20 15.69 1.97
C LEU A 55 22.61 16.77 2.90
N PRO A 56 22.72 18.06 2.55
CA PRO A 56 22.10 19.11 3.33
C PRO A 56 20.63 18.76 3.59
N ALA A 57 20.13 18.96 4.80
CA ALA A 57 18.72 18.73 5.11
C ALA A 57 17.80 19.47 4.13
N SER A 58 18.23 20.63 3.59
CA SER A 58 17.53 21.35 2.52
C SER A 58 17.36 20.58 1.21
N THR A 59 18.24 19.62 0.93
CA THR A 59 18.23 18.78 -0.26
C THR A 59 17.29 17.58 -0.09
N ILE A 60 17.26 16.94 1.09
CA ILE A 60 16.38 15.78 1.37
C ILE A 60 14.96 16.20 1.82
N LYS A 61 14.81 17.31 2.55
CA LYS A 61 13.53 17.75 3.15
C LYS A 61 12.38 17.93 2.14
N PRO A 62 12.60 18.36 0.90
CA PRO A 62 11.56 18.34 -0.13
C PRO A 62 11.21 16.92 -0.62
N TRP A 63 12.17 15.99 -0.60
CA TRP A 63 12.00 14.61 -1.07
C TRP A 63 11.23 13.75 -0.07
N VAL A 64 11.45 14.04 1.20
CA VAL A 64 10.73 13.46 2.32
C VAL A 64 9.95 14.60 2.95
N GLN A 65 8.98 15.13 2.21
CA GLN A 65 7.93 15.89 2.87
C GLN A 65 7.50 15.08 4.09
N ALA A 66 7.44 15.74 5.25
CA ALA A 66 6.95 15.13 6.47
C ALA A 66 5.50 14.70 6.22
N GLN A 67 5.32 13.51 5.68
CA GLN A 67 4.02 12.91 5.50
C GLN A 67 3.65 12.34 6.86
N PRO A 68 2.58 12.82 7.49
CA PRO A 68 2.12 12.25 8.74
C PRO A 68 1.80 10.78 8.50
N ILE A 69 2.39 9.92 9.32
CA ILE A 69 2.05 8.51 9.39
C ILE A 69 0.95 8.38 10.46
N ASP A 70 -0.18 7.79 10.07
CA ASP A 70 -1.30 7.53 10.98
C ASP A 70 -1.03 6.27 11.82
N ARG A 71 -0.62 5.18 11.15
CA ARG A 71 -0.27 3.91 11.77
C ARG A 71 0.83 3.21 10.98
N PHE A 72 1.55 2.29 11.61
CA PHE A 72 2.55 1.46 10.95
C PHE A 72 2.49 0.01 11.46
N ALA A 73 3.07 -0.90 10.70
CA ALA A 73 3.33 -2.27 11.12
C ALA A 73 4.73 -2.70 10.67
N ILE A 74 5.48 -3.37 11.53
CA ILE A 74 6.71 -4.08 11.14
C ILE A 74 6.32 -5.52 10.87
N THR A 75 6.31 -5.92 9.59
CA THR A 75 5.76 -7.20 9.09
C THR A 75 6.84 -8.26 8.87
N GLY A 76 8.10 -7.87 9.09
CA GLY A 76 9.22 -8.80 9.23
C GLY A 76 10.42 -8.04 9.79
N PHE A 77 11.17 -8.70 10.66
CA PHE A 77 12.39 -8.15 11.24
C PHE A 77 13.41 -9.27 11.40
N ASN A 78 14.61 -9.05 10.87
CA ASN A 78 15.74 -9.95 11.03
C ASN A 78 16.94 -9.14 11.49
N GLU A 79 17.70 -9.68 12.43
CA GLU A 79 18.89 -9.05 12.99
C GLU A 79 20.00 -10.07 13.21
N SER A 80 21.22 -9.60 13.06
CA SER A 80 22.49 -10.25 13.42
C SER A 80 23.45 -9.17 13.92
N ASP A 81 24.57 -9.54 14.52
CA ASP A 81 25.51 -8.59 15.14
C ASP A 81 26.00 -7.45 14.22
N SER A 82 25.97 -7.64 12.90
CA SER A 82 26.47 -6.66 11.93
C SER A 82 25.39 -6.02 11.06
N ARG A 83 24.15 -6.52 11.07
CA ARG A 83 23.08 -6.03 10.19
C ARG A 83 21.69 -6.34 10.72
N PHE A 84 20.75 -5.43 10.45
CA PHE A 84 19.32 -5.68 10.54
C PHE A 84 18.62 -5.39 9.21
N ALA A 85 17.45 -5.99 9.02
CA ALA A 85 16.52 -5.65 7.96
C ALA A 85 15.08 -5.70 8.52
N ALA A 86 14.30 -4.67 8.21
CA ALA A 86 12.91 -4.56 8.61
C ALA A 86 12.02 -4.32 7.38
N ARG A 87 10.90 -5.04 7.30
CA ARG A 87 9.80 -4.74 6.38
C ARG A 87 8.76 -3.94 7.14
N VAL A 88 8.42 -2.77 6.62
CA VAL A 88 7.54 -1.82 7.28
C VAL A 88 6.39 -1.46 6.35
N ARG A 89 5.17 -1.58 6.84
CA ARG A 89 3.96 -1.07 6.21
C ARG A 89 3.56 0.23 6.88
N LEU A 90 3.35 1.27 6.10
CA LEU A 90 2.93 2.60 6.55
C LEU A 90 1.52 2.89 6.08
N HIS A 91 0.74 3.57 6.92
CA HIS A 91 -0.59 4.05 6.60
C HIS A 91 -0.61 5.56 6.80
N PHE A 92 -1.19 6.25 5.83
CA PHE A 92 -1.31 7.71 5.83
C PHE A 92 -2.74 8.14 6.13
N PRO A 93 -2.97 9.34 6.70
CA PRO A 93 -4.32 9.85 7.04
C PRO A 93 -5.33 9.89 5.89
N GLY A 94 -4.87 9.86 4.64
CA GLY A 94 -5.73 9.76 3.45
C GLY A 94 -6.14 8.33 3.05
N GLY A 95 -5.81 7.33 3.86
CA GLY A 95 -6.02 5.91 3.54
C GLY A 95 -4.97 5.30 2.60
N GLY A 96 -3.97 6.08 2.18
CA GLY A 96 -2.85 5.59 1.38
C GLY A 96 -1.98 4.64 2.19
N ILE A 97 -1.35 3.68 1.50
CA ILE A 97 -0.45 2.69 2.10
C ILE A 97 0.84 2.65 1.31
N SER A 98 1.96 2.53 2.03
CA SER A 98 3.28 2.33 1.45
C SER A 98 3.99 1.19 2.17
N PHE A 99 4.87 0.51 1.44
CA PHE A 99 5.72 -0.54 1.97
C PHE A 99 7.18 -0.12 1.83
N LEU A 100 7.94 -0.28 2.90
CA LEU A 100 9.35 0.03 2.98
C LEU A 100 10.15 -1.19 3.40
N ARG A 101 11.38 -1.27 2.89
CA ARG A 101 12.45 -2.08 3.49
C ARG A 101 13.51 -1.16 4.06
N LEU A 102 13.79 -1.33 5.33
CA LEU A 102 14.83 -0.62 6.07
C LEU A 102 15.97 -1.58 6.35
N GLU A 103 17.20 -1.17 6.07
CA GLU A 103 18.39 -1.95 6.42
C GLU A 103 19.38 -1.08 7.18
N GLY A 104 20.15 -1.69 8.07
CA GLY A 104 21.07 -0.94 8.90
C GLY A 104 22.00 -1.80 9.75
N THR A 105 22.79 -1.16 10.58
CA THR A 105 23.66 -1.81 11.57
C THR A 105 23.05 -1.66 12.97
N PRO A 106 22.93 -2.76 13.74
CA PRO A 106 22.53 -2.67 15.14
C PRO A 106 23.52 -1.85 15.96
N ALA A 107 23.00 -0.91 16.73
CA ALA A 107 23.76 -0.09 17.67
C ALA A 107 22.79 0.63 18.62
N THR A 108 23.31 1.44 19.55
CA THR A 108 22.51 2.33 20.40
C THR A 108 23.05 3.76 20.28
N PRO A 109 22.47 4.61 19.41
CA PRO A 109 21.36 4.31 18.50
C PRO A 109 21.77 3.43 17.32
N TYR A 110 20.81 2.71 16.71
CA TYR A 110 21.07 1.98 15.46
C TYR A 110 21.39 2.95 14.30
N THR A 111 22.02 2.42 13.25
CA THR A 111 22.30 3.19 12.03
C THR A 111 21.52 2.62 10.86
N LEU A 112 20.79 3.46 10.13
CA LEU A 112 20.13 3.11 8.89
C LEU A 112 21.14 3.23 7.73
N THR A 113 21.37 2.14 7.02
CA THR A 113 22.30 2.07 5.87
C THR A 113 21.59 2.04 4.53
N ASP A 114 20.32 1.64 4.49
CA ASP A 114 19.53 1.67 3.26
C ASP A 114 18.04 1.80 3.56
N TRP A 115 17.32 2.34 2.57
CA TRP A 115 15.88 2.48 2.58
C TRP A 115 15.38 2.25 1.16
N TYR A 116 14.44 1.32 1.01
CA TYR A 116 13.77 1.03 -0.25
C TYR A 116 12.27 1.25 -0.11
N ASP A 117 11.70 2.11 -0.94
CA ASP A 117 10.27 2.32 -1.07
C ASP A 117 9.71 1.46 -2.20
N TYR A 118 8.92 0.45 -1.85
CA TYR A 118 8.28 -0.43 -2.84
C TYR A 118 7.22 0.28 -3.68
N SER A 119 6.71 1.45 -3.23
CA SER A 119 5.71 2.22 -3.98
C SER A 119 6.27 2.70 -5.31
N SER A 120 7.47 3.29 -5.25
CA SER A 120 8.15 3.95 -6.37
C SER A 120 9.34 3.18 -6.92
N GLY A 121 9.98 2.35 -6.08
CA GLY A 121 11.30 1.77 -6.31
C GLY A 121 12.47 2.61 -5.79
N LEU A 122 12.19 3.72 -5.09
CA LEU A 122 13.24 4.63 -4.63
C LEU A 122 14.14 3.94 -3.63
N ARG A 123 15.45 3.98 -3.89
CA ARG A 123 16.46 3.42 -3.00
C ARG A 123 17.44 4.50 -2.55
N LEU A 124 17.55 4.68 -1.24
CA LEU A 124 18.44 5.66 -0.64
C LEU A 124 19.88 5.50 -1.12
N THR A 125 20.44 4.30 -1.03
CA THR A 125 21.82 4.05 -1.46
C THR A 125 22.05 4.31 -2.95
N ALA A 126 21.03 4.14 -3.80
CA ALA A 126 21.12 4.50 -5.22
C ALA A 126 21.15 6.01 -5.43
N LEU A 127 20.30 6.76 -4.71
CA LEU A 127 20.34 8.23 -4.73
C LEU A 127 21.67 8.78 -4.21
N LEU A 128 22.21 8.19 -3.15
CA LEU A 128 23.48 8.61 -2.57
C LEU A 128 24.66 8.40 -3.53
N LYS A 129 24.64 7.33 -4.34
CA LYS A 129 25.63 7.13 -5.42
C LYS A 129 25.59 8.26 -6.46
N GLU A 130 24.42 8.87 -6.67
CA GLU A 130 24.25 10.04 -7.53
C GLU A 130 24.50 11.38 -6.82
N GLY A 131 24.85 11.36 -5.52
CA GLY A 131 24.98 12.55 -4.67
C GLY A 131 25.93 13.63 -5.21
N ARG A 132 27.07 13.26 -5.79
CA ARG A 132 27.99 14.23 -6.43
C ARG A 132 27.32 14.97 -7.60
N TRP A 133 26.53 14.25 -8.39
CA TRP A 133 25.79 14.87 -9.49
C TRP A 133 24.62 15.71 -8.97
N LEU A 134 23.88 15.25 -7.96
CA LEU A 134 22.79 16.03 -7.34
C LEU A 134 23.28 17.39 -6.80
N GLN A 135 24.56 17.49 -6.40
CA GLN A 135 25.20 18.73 -5.96
C GLN A 135 25.75 19.61 -7.10
N SER A 136 25.84 19.08 -8.32
CA SER A 136 26.28 19.81 -9.52
C SER A 136 25.19 20.78 -10.02
N GLU A 137 25.53 21.65 -10.96
CA GLU A 137 24.57 22.56 -11.60
C GLU A 137 23.40 21.80 -12.26
N GLY A 138 23.68 20.73 -13.00
CA GLY A 138 22.64 19.90 -13.62
C GLY A 138 21.74 19.20 -12.62
N GLY A 139 22.31 18.70 -11.51
CA GLY A 139 21.53 18.11 -10.42
C GLY A 139 20.64 19.13 -9.72
N LYS A 140 21.15 20.34 -9.45
CA LYS A 140 20.34 21.43 -8.88
C LYS A 140 19.20 21.83 -9.81
N ALA A 141 19.47 21.98 -11.11
CA ALA A 141 18.44 22.28 -12.11
C ALA A 141 17.38 21.18 -12.20
N PHE A 142 17.77 19.90 -12.05
CA PHE A 142 16.83 18.79 -11.96
C PHE A 142 15.92 18.91 -10.73
N LEU A 143 16.50 19.15 -9.55
CA LEU A 143 15.74 19.27 -8.30
C LEU A 143 14.80 20.48 -8.29
N GLU A 144 15.24 21.60 -8.88
CA GLU A 144 14.41 22.78 -9.09
C GLU A 144 13.25 22.48 -10.02
N ALA A 145 13.51 21.89 -11.19
CA ALA A 145 12.47 21.50 -12.15
C ALA A 145 11.47 20.49 -11.55
N LEU A 146 11.95 19.55 -10.73
CA LEU A 146 11.12 18.58 -10.03
C LEU A 146 10.17 19.26 -9.02
N GLY A 147 10.63 20.31 -8.34
CA GLY A 147 9.83 21.08 -7.38
C GLY A 147 8.82 22.02 -8.03
N GLU A 148 9.18 22.65 -9.15
CA GLU A 148 8.34 23.66 -9.81
C GLU A 148 7.37 23.07 -10.84
N SER A 149 7.88 22.20 -11.71
CA SER A 149 7.17 21.71 -12.90
C SER A 149 7.42 20.21 -13.14
N PRO A 150 6.97 19.31 -12.24
CA PRO A 150 7.20 17.87 -12.38
C PRO A 150 6.49 17.22 -13.58
N ASN A 151 5.65 17.96 -14.32
CA ASN A 151 4.94 17.45 -15.50
C ASN A 151 5.71 17.69 -16.82
N GLU A 152 6.87 18.36 -16.79
CA GLU A 152 7.58 18.76 -18.00
C GLU A 152 8.62 17.73 -18.45
N ALA A 153 8.76 17.57 -19.77
CA ALA A 153 9.82 16.73 -20.38
C ALA A 153 11.23 17.17 -19.97
N ARG A 154 11.40 18.42 -19.53
CA ARG A 154 12.65 18.94 -18.97
C ARG A 154 13.16 18.10 -17.80
N VAL A 155 12.27 17.58 -16.95
CA VAL A 155 12.67 16.74 -15.80
C VAL A 155 13.31 15.45 -16.28
N ALA A 156 12.74 14.81 -17.31
CA ALA A 156 13.31 13.62 -17.93
C ALA A 156 14.69 13.88 -18.52
N ASN A 157 14.84 14.96 -19.30
CA ASN A 157 16.10 15.28 -19.97
C ASN A 157 17.23 15.57 -18.98
N LEU A 158 16.92 16.25 -17.87
CA LEU A 158 17.93 16.55 -16.84
C LEU A 158 18.39 15.29 -16.09
N ALA A 159 17.53 14.28 -15.99
CA ALA A 159 17.81 13.00 -15.35
C ALA A 159 18.14 11.86 -16.34
N GLU A 160 18.41 12.16 -17.61
CA GLU A 160 18.65 11.15 -18.63
C GLU A 160 19.81 10.20 -18.23
N GLY A 161 19.56 8.89 -18.32
CA GLY A 161 20.51 7.86 -17.93
C GLY A 161 20.74 7.71 -16.42
N ARG A 162 20.00 8.45 -15.58
CA ARG A 162 20.15 8.45 -14.11
C ARG A 162 18.96 7.77 -13.44
N SER A 163 19.09 6.46 -13.26
CA SER A 163 18.02 5.62 -12.71
C SER A 163 17.47 6.14 -11.38
N ALA A 164 18.34 6.56 -10.44
CA ALA A 164 17.86 7.00 -9.12
C ALA A 164 17.14 8.35 -9.19
N ALA A 165 17.64 9.30 -9.99
CA ALA A 165 16.96 10.56 -10.26
C ALA A 165 15.60 10.36 -10.95
N LEU A 166 15.52 9.48 -11.95
CA LEU A 166 14.27 9.15 -12.64
C LEU A 166 13.26 8.50 -11.69
N THR A 167 13.72 7.64 -10.79
CA THR A 167 12.88 7.02 -9.75
C THR A 167 12.39 8.06 -8.73
N LEU A 168 13.25 9.01 -8.35
CA LEU A 168 12.86 10.13 -7.49
C LEU A 168 11.77 10.99 -8.15
N TRP A 169 11.88 11.24 -9.46
CA TRP A 169 10.83 11.92 -10.19
C TRP A 169 9.50 11.14 -10.16
N LEU A 170 9.53 9.83 -10.43
CA LEU A 170 8.34 9.00 -10.32
C LEU A 170 7.74 9.04 -8.91
N THR A 171 8.56 8.97 -7.87
CA THR A 171 8.13 9.05 -6.46
C THR A 171 7.32 10.32 -6.20
N GLN A 172 7.78 11.47 -6.70
CA GLN A 172 7.05 12.75 -6.55
C GLN A 172 5.76 12.82 -7.35
N CYS A 173 5.63 11.95 -8.36
CA CYS A 173 4.53 11.93 -9.31
C CYS A 173 3.48 10.85 -9.03
N LEU A 174 3.72 9.91 -8.10
CA LEU A 174 2.73 8.89 -7.73
C LEU A 174 1.40 9.52 -7.33
N GLY A 175 0.32 9.05 -7.95
CA GLY A 175 -1.05 9.55 -7.77
C GLY A 175 -1.32 10.93 -8.40
N LYS A 176 -0.35 11.52 -9.10
CA LYS A 176 -0.46 12.86 -9.73
C LYS A 176 -0.47 12.76 -11.26
N PRO A 177 -0.92 13.81 -11.97
CA PRO A 177 -0.96 13.80 -13.44
C PRO A 177 0.39 13.50 -14.13
N CYS A 178 1.53 13.81 -13.51
CA CYS A 178 2.85 13.49 -14.07
C CYS A 178 3.23 12.00 -13.98
N GLU A 179 2.55 11.17 -13.20
CA GLU A 179 2.90 9.75 -12.99
C GLU A 179 3.10 9.04 -14.33
N ARG A 180 2.16 9.24 -15.26
CA ARG A 180 2.18 8.62 -16.58
C ARG A 180 3.43 8.99 -17.38
N ILE A 181 3.89 10.23 -17.29
CA ILE A 181 5.07 10.72 -18.01
C ILE A 181 6.32 10.19 -17.31
N ALA A 182 6.41 10.33 -15.98
CA ALA A 182 7.56 9.83 -15.22
C ALA A 182 7.76 8.31 -15.41
N ALA A 183 6.66 7.55 -15.47
CA ALA A 183 6.66 6.11 -15.68
C ALA A 183 7.26 5.68 -17.03
N THR A 184 7.11 6.47 -18.10
CA THR A 184 7.69 6.12 -19.42
C THR A 184 9.19 6.32 -19.50
N HIS A 185 9.77 7.07 -18.56
CA HIS A 185 11.21 7.31 -18.49
C HIS A 185 11.91 6.42 -17.47
N GLN A 186 11.21 5.52 -16.79
CA GLN A 186 11.87 4.59 -15.86
C GLN A 186 12.75 3.62 -16.64
N LEU A 187 13.94 3.40 -16.09
CA LEU A 187 14.85 2.37 -16.56
C LEU A 187 14.45 1.02 -15.95
N GLU A 188 14.81 -0.07 -16.62
CA GLU A 188 14.56 -1.41 -16.10
C GLU A 188 15.17 -1.60 -14.71
N SER A 189 14.42 -2.25 -13.83
CA SER A 189 14.83 -2.58 -12.47
C SER A 189 14.46 -4.02 -12.19
N GLU A 190 15.37 -4.74 -11.55
CA GLU A 190 15.14 -6.11 -11.08
C GLU A 190 14.31 -6.16 -9.79
N GLN A 191 14.16 -5.02 -9.10
CA GLN A 191 13.42 -4.96 -7.83
C GLN A 191 11.92 -4.77 -8.08
N PRO A 192 11.07 -5.46 -7.30
CA PRO A 192 9.62 -5.36 -7.45
C PRO A 192 9.10 -4.00 -6.99
N MET A 193 8.16 -3.44 -7.74
CA MET A 193 7.61 -2.11 -7.48
C MET A 193 6.09 -2.10 -7.66
N ILE A 194 5.38 -1.54 -6.68
CA ILE A 194 3.92 -1.44 -6.66
C ILE A 194 3.37 -0.65 -7.84
N TRP A 195 4.07 0.39 -8.31
CA TRP A 195 3.62 1.13 -9.49
C TRP A 195 3.61 0.26 -10.77
N LEU A 196 4.53 -0.71 -10.90
CA LEU A 196 4.52 -1.67 -12.01
C LEU A 196 3.35 -2.64 -11.88
N LEU A 197 3.06 -3.11 -10.67
CA LEU A 197 1.86 -3.91 -10.37
C LEU A 197 0.58 -3.16 -10.76
N ARG A 198 0.45 -1.90 -10.31
CA ARG A 198 -0.67 -1.02 -10.66
C ARG A 198 -0.82 -0.87 -12.17
N ARG A 199 0.28 -0.65 -12.89
CA ARG A 199 0.29 -0.52 -14.34
C ARG A 199 -0.14 -1.81 -15.04
N ALA A 200 0.35 -2.96 -14.60
CA ALA A 200 -0.02 -4.26 -15.17
C ALA A 200 -1.51 -4.56 -14.98
N ILE A 201 -2.06 -4.24 -13.81
CA ILE A 201 -3.51 -4.31 -13.57
C ILE A 201 -4.22 -3.33 -14.51
N ALA A 202 -3.79 -2.07 -14.57
CA ALA A 202 -4.43 -1.06 -15.43
C ALA A 202 -4.48 -1.46 -16.92
N SER A 203 -3.44 -2.12 -17.43
CA SER A 203 -3.40 -2.60 -18.82
C SER A 203 -4.07 -3.96 -19.04
N GLY A 204 -4.43 -4.68 -17.97
CA GLY A 204 -4.91 -6.06 -18.05
C GLY A 204 -3.81 -7.05 -18.47
N ASP A 205 -2.54 -6.71 -18.28
CA ASP A 205 -1.40 -7.59 -18.59
C ASP A 205 -1.23 -8.60 -17.45
N THR A 206 -1.84 -9.77 -17.61
CA THR A 206 -1.83 -10.81 -16.57
C THR A 206 -0.45 -11.45 -16.35
N ASP A 207 0.42 -11.42 -17.35
CA ASP A 207 1.77 -11.98 -17.23
C ASP A 207 2.67 -11.05 -16.43
N GLN A 208 2.67 -9.76 -16.79
CA GLN A 208 3.38 -8.75 -16.01
C GLN A 208 2.82 -8.63 -14.59
N TYR A 209 1.49 -8.73 -14.43
CA TYR A 209 0.85 -8.77 -13.12
C TYR A 209 1.39 -9.90 -12.27
N ARG A 210 1.37 -11.15 -12.75
CA ARG A 210 1.86 -12.31 -12.00
C ARG A 210 3.32 -12.16 -11.60
N GLN A 211 4.16 -11.72 -12.54
CA GLN A 211 5.58 -11.49 -12.27
C GLN A 211 5.78 -10.47 -11.13
N GLN A 212 5.08 -9.34 -11.17
CA GLN A 212 5.21 -8.31 -10.15
C GLN A 212 4.58 -8.72 -8.82
N HIS A 213 3.42 -9.39 -8.86
CA HIS A 213 2.74 -9.91 -7.69
C HIS A 213 3.62 -10.91 -6.94
N ASP A 214 4.13 -11.93 -7.62
CA ASP A 214 4.97 -12.97 -7.01
C ASP A 214 6.26 -12.39 -6.41
N ALA A 215 6.87 -11.42 -7.11
CA ALA A 215 8.06 -10.74 -6.63
C ALA A 215 7.77 -9.85 -5.41
N LEU A 216 6.64 -9.13 -5.39
CA LEU A 216 6.20 -8.34 -4.23
C LEU A 216 5.81 -9.25 -3.05
N LEU A 217 5.12 -10.35 -3.28
CA LEU A 217 4.77 -11.34 -2.26
C LEU A 217 6.03 -11.95 -1.64
N GLY A 218 7.04 -12.27 -2.45
CA GLY A 218 8.33 -12.74 -1.97
C GLY A 218 9.07 -11.69 -1.13
N ALA A 219 8.98 -10.42 -1.51
CA ALA A 219 9.65 -9.33 -0.80
C ALA A 219 8.92 -8.91 0.50
N LEU A 220 7.60 -8.78 0.46
CA LEU A 220 6.76 -8.24 1.53
C LEU A 220 6.24 -9.33 2.48
N GLY A 221 6.19 -10.58 2.02
CA GLY A 221 5.42 -11.65 2.65
C GLY A 221 3.95 -11.62 2.22
N ASP A 222 3.16 -12.61 2.67
CA ASP A 222 1.70 -12.64 2.47
C ASP A 222 1.02 -11.60 3.36
N ASP A 223 1.19 -10.33 3.01
CA ASP A 223 0.61 -9.19 3.71
C ASP A 223 -0.78 -8.86 3.14
N ALA A 224 -1.81 -8.87 3.97
CA ALA A 224 -3.20 -8.59 3.55
C ALA A 224 -3.37 -7.25 2.83
N TYR A 225 -2.51 -6.25 3.10
CA TYR A 225 -2.63 -4.94 2.49
C TYR A 225 -2.05 -4.86 1.08
N LEU A 226 -1.19 -5.81 0.67
CA LEU A 226 -0.83 -5.97 -0.74
C LEU A 226 -2.06 -6.39 -1.55
N TRP A 227 -2.78 -7.42 -1.06
CA TRP A 227 -4.04 -7.87 -1.66
C TRP A 227 -5.12 -6.79 -1.64
N TRP A 228 -5.23 -6.05 -0.53
CA TRP A 228 -6.17 -4.93 -0.44
C TRP A 228 -5.89 -3.89 -1.53
N LEU A 229 -4.61 -3.54 -1.72
CA LEU A 229 -4.17 -2.57 -2.71
C LEU A 229 -4.46 -3.05 -4.14
N GLU A 230 -4.22 -4.32 -4.43
CA GLU A 230 -4.60 -4.94 -5.71
C GLU A 230 -6.11 -4.91 -5.93
N GLY A 231 -6.92 -5.13 -4.89
CA GLY A 231 -8.37 -4.98 -4.95
C GLY A 231 -8.82 -3.55 -5.28
N GLN A 232 -8.17 -2.55 -4.69
CA GLN A 232 -8.41 -1.14 -5.05
C GLN A 232 -8.09 -0.88 -6.53
N TYR A 233 -6.95 -1.35 -7.02
CA TYR A 233 -6.59 -1.21 -8.44
C TYR A 233 -7.53 -1.98 -9.37
N ALA A 234 -7.98 -3.17 -8.96
CA ALA A 234 -8.95 -3.95 -9.71
C ALA A 234 -10.27 -3.21 -9.89
N LEU A 235 -10.74 -2.54 -8.84
CA LEU A 235 -11.95 -1.70 -8.89
C LEU A 235 -11.71 -0.46 -9.74
N GLU A 236 -10.59 0.24 -9.55
CA GLU A 236 -10.21 1.45 -10.29
C GLU A 236 -10.16 1.20 -11.80
N PHE A 237 -9.54 0.09 -12.22
CA PHE A 237 -9.29 -0.24 -13.63
C PHE A 237 -10.27 -1.26 -14.22
N GLN A 238 -11.35 -1.60 -13.49
CA GLN A 238 -12.38 -2.56 -13.91
C GLN A 238 -11.85 -3.97 -14.25
N GLN A 239 -10.87 -4.43 -13.48
CA GLN A 239 -10.18 -5.72 -13.66
C GLN A 239 -10.64 -6.82 -12.68
N CYS A 240 -11.77 -6.62 -11.99
CA CYS A 240 -12.29 -7.62 -11.05
C CYS A 240 -12.60 -8.98 -11.70
N GLY A 241 -12.69 -9.07 -13.03
CA GLY A 241 -12.96 -10.32 -13.75
C GLY A 241 -11.97 -11.45 -13.48
N TRP A 242 -10.70 -11.13 -13.23
CA TRP A 242 -9.67 -12.13 -12.92
C TRP A 242 -9.06 -11.96 -11.53
N LEU A 243 -9.32 -10.84 -10.84
CA LEU A 243 -8.86 -10.59 -9.46
C LEU A 243 -9.87 -10.97 -8.38
N ALA A 244 -11.17 -11.11 -8.68
CA ALA A 244 -12.16 -11.40 -7.65
C ALA A 244 -11.91 -12.74 -6.93
N ALA A 245 -11.53 -13.80 -7.64
CA ALA A 245 -11.23 -15.09 -7.01
C ALA A 245 -9.96 -15.03 -6.14
N PRO A 246 -8.79 -14.56 -6.65
CA PRO A 246 -7.60 -14.36 -5.82
C PRO A 246 -7.84 -13.52 -4.56
N LEU A 247 -8.62 -12.45 -4.64
CA LEU A 247 -8.93 -11.59 -3.50
C LEU A 247 -9.76 -12.32 -2.42
N ARG A 248 -10.71 -13.17 -2.82
CA ARG A 248 -11.46 -14.00 -1.87
C ARG A 248 -10.56 -15.03 -1.20
N ASP A 249 -9.68 -15.67 -1.96
CA ASP A 249 -8.75 -16.67 -1.45
C ASP A 249 -7.71 -16.02 -0.51
N ALA A 250 -7.27 -14.80 -0.82
CA ALA A 250 -6.42 -14.01 0.06
C ALA A 250 -7.14 -13.65 1.37
N TRP A 251 -8.40 -13.18 1.30
CA TRP A 251 -9.18 -12.89 2.51
C TRP A 251 -9.36 -14.13 3.40
N GLN A 252 -9.52 -15.33 2.85
CA GLN A 252 -9.60 -16.56 3.65
C GLN A 252 -8.32 -16.84 4.46
N ARG A 253 -7.17 -16.33 4.03
CA ARG A 253 -5.91 -16.43 4.78
C ARG A 253 -5.74 -15.30 5.80
N HIS A 254 -6.52 -14.21 5.67
CA HIS A 254 -6.46 -12.98 6.46
C HIS A 254 -7.87 -12.56 6.90
N GLU A 255 -8.64 -13.49 7.49
CA GLU A 255 -10.09 -13.30 7.71
C GLU A 255 -10.41 -12.08 8.59
N ASP A 256 -9.48 -11.65 9.45
CA ASP A 256 -9.58 -10.51 10.36
C ASP A 256 -9.38 -9.13 9.69
N GLU A 257 -8.84 -9.09 8.47
CA GLU A 257 -8.55 -7.84 7.76
C GLU A 257 -9.78 -7.36 6.97
N LEU A 258 -10.65 -6.61 7.65
CA LEU A 258 -11.94 -6.12 7.11
C LEU A 258 -11.81 -5.27 5.85
N LEU A 259 -10.70 -4.54 5.69
CA LEU A 259 -10.45 -3.76 4.49
C LEU A 259 -10.29 -4.67 3.26
N LEU A 260 -9.59 -5.79 3.41
CA LEU A 260 -9.45 -6.79 2.35
C LEU A 260 -10.81 -7.46 2.05
N ALA A 261 -11.59 -7.77 3.10
CA ALA A 261 -12.94 -8.31 2.96
C ALA A 261 -13.85 -7.41 2.09
N ASP A 262 -13.80 -6.09 2.35
CA ASP A 262 -14.60 -5.10 1.64
C ASP A 262 -14.22 -5.03 0.15
N VAL A 263 -12.93 -4.89 -0.19
CA VAL A 263 -12.52 -4.84 -1.61
C VAL A 263 -12.78 -6.16 -2.34
N ALA A 264 -12.60 -7.29 -1.67
CA ALA A 264 -12.91 -8.61 -2.23
C ALA A 264 -14.42 -8.76 -2.51
N LEU A 265 -15.27 -8.23 -1.63
CA LEU A 265 -16.72 -8.22 -1.81
C LEU A 265 -17.10 -7.31 -2.98
N GLN A 266 -16.62 -6.07 -3.00
CA GLN A 266 -16.89 -5.13 -4.09
C GLN A 266 -16.46 -5.68 -5.45
N CYS A 267 -15.27 -6.30 -5.54
CA CYS A 267 -14.85 -6.93 -6.78
C CYS A 267 -15.70 -8.14 -7.16
N THR A 268 -16.12 -8.95 -6.20
CA THR A 268 -17.04 -10.07 -6.45
C THR A 268 -18.40 -9.58 -6.94
N LEU A 269 -18.94 -8.49 -6.37
CA LEU A 269 -20.19 -7.88 -6.82
C LEU A 269 -20.07 -7.25 -8.21
N ASN A 270 -18.90 -6.70 -8.55
CA ASN A 270 -18.64 -6.17 -9.89
C ASN A 270 -18.57 -7.28 -10.94
N HIS A 271 -17.88 -8.39 -10.65
CA HIS A 271 -17.69 -9.49 -11.58
C HIS A 271 -18.90 -10.44 -11.68
N THR A 272 -19.47 -10.84 -10.54
CA THR A 272 -20.54 -11.83 -10.42
C THR A 272 -21.63 -11.31 -9.48
N PRO A 273 -22.43 -10.31 -9.89
CA PRO A 273 -23.33 -9.55 -9.02
C PRO A 273 -24.38 -10.38 -8.29
N GLU A 274 -24.78 -11.52 -8.86
CA GLU A 274 -25.84 -12.38 -8.29
C GLU A 274 -25.31 -13.42 -7.29
N GLN A 275 -24.00 -13.64 -7.21
CA GLN A 275 -23.42 -14.69 -6.37
C GLN A 275 -23.32 -14.25 -4.91
N THR A 276 -23.93 -15.02 -4.01
CA THR A 276 -23.97 -14.75 -2.57
C THR A 276 -22.98 -15.60 -1.76
N ALA A 277 -22.30 -16.56 -2.39
CA ALA A 277 -21.41 -17.51 -1.71
C ALA A 277 -20.31 -16.83 -0.88
N PHE A 278 -19.72 -15.75 -1.42
CA PHE A 278 -18.74 -14.98 -0.65
C PHE A 278 -19.38 -14.20 0.50
N GLY A 279 -20.59 -13.65 0.31
CA GLY A 279 -21.37 -13.07 1.40
C GLY A 279 -21.61 -14.05 2.55
N THR A 280 -21.95 -15.30 2.22
CA THR A 280 -22.06 -16.38 3.22
C THR A 280 -20.72 -16.66 3.91
N ALA A 281 -19.59 -16.65 3.19
CA ALA A 281 -18.28 -16.83 3.83
C ALA A 281 -17.95 -15.70 4.82
N LEU A 282 -18.29 -14.45 4.47
CA LEU A 282 -18.08 -13.28 5.33
C LEU A 282 -18.86 -13.34 6.65
N THR A 283 -19.92 -14.16 6.76
CA THR A 283 -20.68 -14.28 8.02
C THR A 283 -19.88 -14.89 9.17
N ARG A 284 -18.69 -15.45 8.90
CA ARG A 284 -17.76 -15.90 9.94
C ARG A 284 -17.24 -14.73 10.79
N GLN A 285 -17.14 -13.53 10.21
CA GLN A 285 -16.53 -12.36 10.83
C GLN A 285 -17.48 -11.17 10.94
N LEU A 286 -18.47 -11.09 10.05
CA LEU A 286 -19.39 -9.96 9.93
C LEU A 286 -20.84 -10.39 10.12
N SER A 287 -21.66 -9.51 10.68
CA SER A 287 -23.10 -9.74 10.72
C SER A 287 -23.69 -9.70 9.31
N VAL A 288 -24.77 -10.46 9.07
CA VAL A 288 -25.53 -10.41 7.81
C VAL A 288 -25.99 -8.98 7.50
N ALA A 289 -26.38 -8.21 8.53
CA ALA A 289 -26.79 -6.81 8.37
C ALA A 289 -25.65 -5.95 7.80
N THR A 290 -24.43 -6.07 8.36
CA THR A 290 -23.24 -5.36 7.89
C THR A 290 -22.94 -5.70 6.43
N ILE A 291 -22.98 -6.98 6.07
CA ILE A 291 -22.73 -7.43 4.70
C ILE A 291 -23.79 -6.87 3.74
N MET A 292 -25.07 -6.95 4.11
CA MET A 292 -26.16 -6.42 3.29
C MET A 292 -26.09 -4.91 3.12
N ASP A 293 -25.61 -4.17 4.11
CA ASP A 293 -25.44 -2.72 4.00
C ASP A 293 -24.31 -2.37 3.03
N SER A 294 -23.19 -3.10 3.05
CA SER A 294 -22.13 -2.97 2.03
C SER A 294 -22.64 -3.32 0.62
N VAL A 295 -23.43 -4.39 0.47
CA VAL A 295 -24.03 -4.77 -0.82
C VAL A 295 -24.96 -3.68 -1.35
N LYS A 296 -25.87 -3.16 -0.51
CA LYS A 296 -26.76 -2.06 -0.88
C LYS A 296 -25.97 -0.81 -1.27
N ALA A 297 -24.95 -0.45 -0.49
CA ALA A 297 -24.10 0.70 -0.76
C ALA A 297 -23.38 0.57 -2.11
N PHE A 298 -22.83 -0.60 -2.41
CA PHE A 298 -22.19 -0.89 -3.69
C PHE A 298 -23.17 -0.69 -4.87
N PHE A 299 -24.33 -1.33 -4.84
CA PHE A 299 -25.30 -1.22 -5.94
C PHE A 299 -25.86 0.21 -6.08
N ALA A 300 -26.10 0.91 -4.97
CA ALA A 300 -26.51 2.31 -4.97
C ALA A 300 -25.44 3.22 -5.60
N ALA A 301 -24.15 3.05 -5.26
CA ALA A 301 -23.05 3.81 -5.84
C ALA A 301 -22.92 3.60 -7.35
N HIS A 302 -23.32 2.43 -7.85
CA HIS A 302 -23.32 2.09 -9.28
C HIS A 302 -24.65 2.35 -9.98
N SER A 303 -25.63 3.00 -9.31
CA SER A 303 -26.96 3.27 -9.84
C SER A 303 -27.68 2.01 -10.36
N ARG A 304 -27.53 0.88 -9.66
CA ARG A 304 -28.13 -0.41 -9.99
C ARG A 304 -29.00 -0.90 -8.83
N PRO A 305 -30.07 -1.67 -9.08
CA PRO A 305 -30.82 -2.33 -8.00
C PRO A 305 -30.01 -3.49 -7.40
N VAL A 306 -30.23 -3.78 -6.12
CA VAL A 306 -29.69 -4.98 -5.47
C VAL A 306 -30.37 -6.22 -6.09
N PRO A 307 -29.61 -7.22 -6.57
CA PRO A 307 -30.16 -8.45 -7.16
C PRO A 307 -31.07 -9.22 -6.19
N GLN A 308 -32.08 -9.89 -6.75
CA GLN A 308 -33.04 -10.66 -5.96
C GLN A 308 -32.37 -11.77 -5.13
N SER A 309 -31.29 -12.37 -5.63
CA SER A 309 -30.51 -13.39 -4.90
C SER A 309 -29.97 -12.87 -3.57
N TRP A 310 -29.45 -11.63 -3.54
CA TRP A 310 -28.97 -10.97 -2.33
C TRP A 310 -30.12 -10.56 -1.40
N GLN A 311 -31.24 -10.10 -1.95
CA GLN A 311 -32.42 -9.78 -1.14
C GLN A 311 -32.94 -11.03 -0.41
N LEU A 312 -33.05 -12.15 -1.13
CA LEU A 312 -33.48 -13.43 -0.57
C LEU A 312 -32.48 -13.94 0.46
N TRP A 313 -31.18 -13.90 0.16
CA TRP A 313 -30.12 -14.31 1.08
C TRP A 313 -30.13 -13.50 2.39
N GLY A 314 -30.32 -12.19 2.30
CA GLY A 314 -30.42 -11.33 3.49
C GLY A 314 -31.64 -11.70 4.35
N GLN A 315 -32.80 -11.96 3.74
CA GLN A 315 -34.02 -12.36 4.46
C GLN A 315 -33.89 -13.73 5.12
N THR A 316 -33.36 -14.73 4.42
CA THR A 316 -33.20 -16.09 4.95
C THR A 316 -32.14 -16.16 6.04
N SER A 317 -31.05 -15.39 5.92
CA SER A 317 -29.94 -15.43 6.86
C SER A 317 -30.16 -14.55 8.11
N LEU A 318 -31.10 -13.61 8.07
CA LEU A 318 -31.55 -12.81 9.23
C LEU A 318 -32.70 -13.45 10.00
N SER A 319 -33.38 -14.44 9.42
CA SER A 319 -34.47 -15.13 10.11
C SER A 319 -33.88 -16.04 11.20
N PRO A 320 -34.26 -15.91 12.48
CA PRO A 320 -33.90 -16.92 13.46
C PRO A 320 -34.47 -18.25 12.97
N ILE A 321 -33.63 -19.27 12.90
CA ILE A 321 -34.13 -20.64 12.80
C ILE A 321 -34.94 -20.85 14.08
N LEU A 322 -36.26 -20.65 14.00
CA LEU A 322 -37.15 -21.12 15.04
C LEU A 322 -36.89 -22.63 15.15
N PRO A 323 -36.64 -23.16 16.36
CA PRO A 323 -36.60 -24.60 16.52
C PRO A 323 -37.91 -25.15 15.94
N ALA A 324 -37.79 -26.05 14.97
CA ALA A 324 -38.91 -26.83 14.49
C ALA A 324 -39.29 -27.80 15.61
N ASP A 325 -40.01 -27.29 16.61
CA ASP A 325 -40.75 -28.02 17.63
C ASP A 325 -41.56 -27.00 18.44
N GLN A 326 -42.77 -26.71 17.96
CA GLN A 326 -43.99 -26.53 18.77
C GLN A 326 -45.18 -26.12 17.88
N GLU A 327 -45.82 -27.15 17.31
CA GLU A 327 -47.27 -27.43 17.19
C GLU A 327 -47.60 -28.25 15.94
#